data_AF-A0A967EPV8-F1
#
_entry.id   AF-A0A967EPV8-F1
#
_cell.length_a   1.000
_cell.length_b   1.000
_cell.length_c   1.000
_cell.angle_alpha   90.00
_cell.angle_beta   90.00
_cell.angle_gamma   90.00
#
_symmetry.space_group_name_H-M   'P 1'
#
loop_
_entity.id
_entity.type
_entity.pdbx_description
1 polymer ?
#
loop_
_entity_poly.entity_id
_entity_poly.type
_entity_poly.pdbx_seq_one_letter_code
_entity_poly.pdbx_strand_id
1 'polypeptide(L)'
;ARSLGGVAGHAGLFSTANDLAIFSQMMLNGGKYNNERIFSTEIVDLFTKLDSTNEGSRCLGWDSPIGASSGGIYLSDSSFGHTGFTGTSLWIDPENNIFVILLTNAVHPYREWKNPKYYDWRQRIHSAVYESLGFTEPNPKLNWRKDWNVE
;
A
#
# COMPACT_ATOMS: atom_id res chain seq x y z
N ALA A 1 1.12 18.67 -11.26
CA ALA A 1 2.43 19.29 -11.55
C ALA A 1 2.34 20.50 -12.51
N ARG A 2 1.93 20.32 -13.77
CA ARG A 2 1.89 21.41 -14.77
C ARG A 2 1.02 22.60 -14.36
N SER A 3 -0.16 22.34 -13.78
CA SER A 3 -1.05 23.41 -13.27
C SER A 3 -0.60 24.02 -11.93
N LEU A 4 0.41 23.44 -11.26
CA LEU A 4 0.93 23.91 -9.97
C LEU A 4 2.29 24.63 -10.10
N GLY A 5 2.70 25.01 -11.32
CA GLY A 5 3.99 25.68 -11.53
C GLY A 5 5.21 24.76 -11.41
N GLY A 6 5.03 23.45 -11.55
CA GLY A 6 6.12 22.47 -11.62
C GLY A 6 6.32 21.65 -10.34
N VAL A 7 6.15 22.25 -9.15
CA VAL A 7 6.27 21.52 -7.87
C VAL A 7 4.90 21.00 -7.44
N ALA A 8 4.79 19.68 -7.28
CA ALA A 8 3.55 19.04 -6.90
C ALA A 8 3.82 17.84 -5.99
N GLY A 9 3.43 17.93 -4.72
CA GLY A 9 3.67 16.84 -3.74
C GLY A 9 2.98 15.51 -4.05
N HIS A 10 2.03 15.48 -5.00
CA HIS A 10 1.30 14.27 -5.40
C HIS A 10 2.02 13.42 -6.47
N ALA A 11 3.06 13.93 -7.12
CA ALA A 11 3.78 13.21 -8.18
C ALA A 11 5.20 13.76 -8.40
N GLY A 12 6.13 12.90 -8.83
CA GLY A 12 7.49 13.32 -9.22
C GLY A 12 8.56 13.11 -8.14
N LEU A 13 8.23 12.46 -7.02
CA LEU A 13 9.22 11.96 -6.06
C LEU A 13 9.82 10.64 -6.58
N PHE A 14 11.13 10.49 -6.45
CA PHE A 14 11.86 9.24 -6.69
C PHE A 14 12.51 8.80 -5.38
N SER A 15 12.52 7.50 -5.12
CA SER A 15 13.04 6.92 -3.89
C SER A 15 13.45 5.46 -4.12
N THR A 16 14.14 4.85 -3.17
CA THR A 16 14.56 3.45 -3.22
C THR A 16 13.70 2.58 -2.29
N ALA A 17 13.76 1.25 -2.47
CA ALA A 17 13.10 0.34 -1.55
C ALA A 17 13.63 0.50 -0.11
N ASN A 18 14.92 0.80 0.06
CA ASN A 18 15.54 1.00 1.36
C ASN A 18 15.03 2.28 2.06
N ASP A 19 14.94 3.39 1.34
CA ASP A 19 14.40 4.64 1.89
C ASP A 19 12.92 4.50 2.27
N LEU A 20 12.14 3.81 1.43
CA LEU A 20 10.75 3.50 1.72
C LEU A 20 10.60 2.54 2.90
N ALA A 21 11.54 1.63 3.12
CA ALA A 21 11.54 0.74 4.29
C ALA A 21 11.77 1.55 5.59
N ILE A 22 12.68 2.53 5.58
CA ILE A 22 12.88 3.45 6.71
C ILE A 22 11.58 4.23 7.00
N PHE A 23 10.97 4.80 5.97
CA PHE A 23 9.70 5.51 6.11
C PHE A 23 8.58 4.60 6.61
N SER A 24 8.49 3.37 6.10
CA SER A 24 7.44 2.41 6.49
C SER A 24 7.62 1.94 7.93
N GLN A 25 8.87 1.70 8.35
CA GLN A 25 9.20 1.39 9.73
C GLN A 25 8.89 2.56 10.68
N MET A 26 9.13 3.80 10.25
CA MET A 26 8.75 5.00 11.00
C MET A 26 7.23 5.06 11.24
N MET A 27 6.43 4.73 10.21
CA MET A 27 4.97 4.66 10.32
C MET A 27 4.53 3.53 11.25
N LEU A 28 5.09 2.32 11.12
CA LEU A 28 4.82 1.19 12.03
C LEU A 28 5.12 1.53 13.49
N ASN A 29 6.18 2.28 13.73
CA ASN A 29 6.59 2.71 15.07
C ASN A 29 5.78 3.91 15.61
N GLY A 30 4.64 4.26 15.00
CA GLY A 30 3.82 5.39 15.45
C GLY A 30 4.51 6.76 15.31
N GLY A 31 5.27 6.94 14.22
CA GLY A 31 5.87 8.23 13.87
C GLY A 31 7.34 8.39 14.27
N LYS A 32 8.01 7.32 14.70
CA LYS A 32 9.37 7.34 15.26
C LYS A 32 10.33 6.40 14.53
N TYR A 33 11.53 6.86 14.21
CA TYR A 33 12.59 6.00 13.67
C TYR A 33 13.94 6.40 14.24
N ASN A 34 14.76 5.42 14.62
CA ASN A 34 16.10 5.63 15.18
C ASN A 34 16.15 6.72 16.28
N ASN A 35 15.27 6.60 17.28
CA ASN A 35 15.09 7.57 18.37
C ASN A 35 14.56 8.96 18.02
N GLU A 36 14.42 9.29 16.74
CA GLU A 36 13.86 10.56 16.27
C GLU A 36 12.35 10.48 16.02
N ARG A 37 11.60 11.48 16.47
CA ARG A 37 10.15 11.58 16.22
C ARG A 37 9.88 12.53 15.05
N ILE A 38 9.28 11.97 13.99
CA ILE A 38 8.90 12.71 12.78
C ILE A 38 7.43 13.14 12.86
N PHE A 39 6.56 12.23 13.28
CA PHE A 39 5.14 12.49 13.53
C PHE A 39 4.78 12.09 14.95
N SER A 40 3.78 12.74 15.57
CA SER A 40 3.19 12.21 16.79
C SER A 40 2.37 10.96 16.46
N THR A 41 2.15 10.09 17.44
CA THR A 41 1.36 8.87 17.23
C THR A 41 -0.06 9.24 16.79
N GLU A 42 -0.64 10.29 17.39
CA GLU A 42 -1.98 10.80 17.08
C GLU A 42 -2.09 11.29 15.63
N ILE A 43 -1.00 11.82 15.06
CA ILE A 43 -0.96 12.24 13.65
C ILE A 43 -0.87 11.04 12.73
N VAL A 44 -0.10 10.00 13.09
CA VAL A 44 -0.07 8.75 12.34
C VAL A 44 -1.47 8.13 12.32
N ASP A 45 -2.11 8.02 13.48
CA ASP A 45 -3.47 7.50 13.62
C ASP A 45 -4.48 8.30 12.79
N LEU A 46 -4.35 9.63 12.79
CA LEU A 46 -5.19 10.51 11.98
C LEU A 46 -5.01 10.24 10.47
N PHE A 47 -3.78 10.01 10.00
CA PHE A 47 -3.52 9.75 8.59
C PHE A 47 -4.05 8.39 8.12
N THR A 48 -3.99 7.38 8.99
CA THR A 48 -4.28 5.99 8.65
C THR A 48 -5.71 5.58 8.98
N LYS A 49 -6.45 6.39 9.74
CA LYS A 49 -7.86 6.15 10.04
C LYS A 49 -8.74 6.21 8.78
N LEU A 50 -9.54 5.17 8.59
CA LEU A 50 -10.58 5.12 7.55
C LEU A 50 -11.55 6.30 7.71
N ASP A 51 -11.76 7.03 6.62
CA ASP A 51 -12.74 8.11 6.56
C ASP A 51 -14.16 7.53 6.46
N SER A 52 -14.87 7.55 7.58
CA SER A 52 -16.25 7.07 7.69
C SER A 52 -17.29 7.94 6.97
N THR A 53 -16.88 9.07 6.39
CA THR A 53 -17.79 9.97 5.66
C THR A 53 -17.94 9.61 4.19
N ASN A 54 -17.12 8.68 3.69
CA ASN A 54 -17.21 8.15 2.34
C ASN A 54 -17.48 6.64 2.36
N GLU A 55 -18.22 6.14 1.37
CA GLU A 55 -18.47 4.69 1.20
C GLU A 55 -17.23 3.95 0.61
N GLY A 56 -16.05 4.57 0.66
CA GLY A 56 -14.84 4.10 0.00
C GLY A 56 -13.79 3.55 0.97
N SER A 57 -12.63 3.27 0.41
CA SER A 57 -11.46 2.75 1.12
C SER A 57 -10.46 3.83 1.49
N ARG A 58 -10.87 5.09 1.70
CA ARG A 58 -9.92 6.21 1.79
C ARG A 58 -9.61 6.61 3.23
N CYS A 59 -8.32 6.86 3.47
CA CYS A 59 -7.83 7.60 4.63
C CYS A 59 -7.16 8.90 4.13
N LEU A 60 -6.57 9.69 5.01
CA LEU A 60 -5.90 10.93 4.61
C LEU A 60 -4.58 10.64 3.88
N GLY A 61 -4.64 10.60 2.55
CA GLY A 61 -3.49 10.30 1.69
C GLY A 61 -3.22 8.80 1.49
N TRP A 62 -4.07 7.93 2.05
CA TRP A 62 -3.92 6.48 2.00
C TRP A 62 -5.18 5.77 1.51
N ASP A 63 -5.00 4.53 1.11
CA ASP A 63 -6.03 3.53 0.84
C ASP A 63 -6.10 2.54 2.02
N SER A 64 -7.25 1.91 2.19
CA SER A 64 -7.54 0.92 3.23
C SER A 64 -7.92 -0.44 2.60
N PRO A 65 -7.81 -1.55 3.34
CA PRO A 65 -8.00 -2.89 2.82
C PRO A 65 -9.49 -3.23 2.75
N ILE A 66 -10.15 -2.82 1.66
CA ILE A 66 -11.56 -3.16 1.41
C ILE A 66 -11.69 -3.86 0.05
N GLY A 67 -12.43 -4.99 0.04
CA GLY A 67 -12.75 -5.72 -1.18
C GLY A 67 -11.51 -6.28 -1.90
N ALA A 68 -11.34 -5.97 -3.18
CA ALA A 68 -10.21 -6.44 -3.99
C ALA A 68 -8.96 -5.55 -3.79
N SER A 69 -8.49 -5.48 -2.53
CA SER A 69 -7.37 -4.65 -2.11
C SER A 69 -6.11 -4.93 -2.94
N SER A 70 -5.38 -3.87 -3.27
CA SER A 70 -4.15 -3.98 -4.06
C SER A 70 -2.97 -4.55 -3.28
N GLY A 71 -3.05 -4.60 -1.94
CA GLY A 71 -2.01 -5.12 -1.05
C GLY A 71 -2.23 -6.56 -0.60
N GLY A 72 -3.03 -7.34 -1.33
CA GLY A 72 -3.26 -8.74 -1.03
C GLY A 72 -4.53 -9.00 -0.23
N ILE A 73 -4.68 -10.25 0.22
CA ILE A 73 -5.86 -10.76 0.93
C ILE A 73 -5.59 -11.09 2.41
N TYR A 74 -4.35 -10.93 2.87
CA TYR A 74 -3.93 -11.23 4.26
C TYR A 74 -3.74 -9.97 5.13
N LEU A 75 -3.97 -8.78 4.56
CA LEU A 75 -3.87 -7.53 5.30
C LEU A 75 -4.86 -7.51 6.47
N SER A 76 -4.40 -7.04 7.63
CA SER A 76 -5.28 -6.68 8.75
C SER A 76 -6.21 -5.52 8.40
N ASP A 77 -7.29 -5.34 9.15
CA ASP A 77 -8.27 -4.27 8.93
C ASP A 77 -7.69 -2.86 9.16
N SER A 78 -6.65 -2.75 9.98
CA SER A 78 -5.94 -1.49 10.25
C SER A 78 -4.82 -1.19 9.25
N SER A 79 -4.62 -2.05 8.24
CA SER A 79 -3.61 -1.81 7.22
C SER A 79 -3.91 -0.57 6.39
N PHE A 80 -2.88 0.01 5.79
CA PHE A 80 -3.01 1.15 4.90
C PHE A 80 -1.94 1.13 3.81
N GLY A 81 -2.24 1.68 2.64
CA GLY A 81 -1.31 1.64 1.53
C GLY A 81 -1.62 2.62 0.41
N HIS A 82 -0.73 2.68 -0.57
CA HIS A 82 -0.93 3.51 -1.75
C HIS A 82 -0.29 2.87 -2.99
N THR A 83 -0.80 3.22 -4.16
CA THR A 83 -0.29 2.72 -5.44
C THR A 83 0.24 3.86 -6.31
N GLY A 84 1.23 3.55 -7.13
CA GLY A 84 1.82 4.48 -8.09
C GLY A 84 1.40 4.19 -9.53
N PHE A 85 1.39 5.24 -10.34
CA PHE A 85 1.01 5.14 -11.74
C PHE A 85 1.90 4.17 -12.52
N THR A 86 3.21 4.15 -12.28
CA THR A 86 4.16 3.27 -12.98
C THR A 86 4.06 1.81 -12.57
N GLY A 87 3.27 1.48 -11.55
CA GLY A 87 3.10 0.11 -11.04
C GLY A 87 3.61 -0.07 -9.62
N THR A 88 4.23 0.94 -9.01
CA THR A 88 4.69 0.85 -7.63
C THR A 88 3.53 0.67 -6.64
N SER A 89 3.81 0.11 -5.47
CA SER A 89 2.88 0.08 -4.34
C SER A 89 3.62 -0.08 -3.02
N LEU A 90 3.02 0.46 -1.97
CA LEU A 90 3.44 0.29 -0.57
C LEU A 90 2.20 -0.02 0.26
N TRP A 91 2.25 -1.06 1.07
CA TRP A 91 1.25 -1.40 2.07
C TRP A 91 1.93 -1.64 3.42
N ILE A 92 1.31 -1.17 4.49
CA ILE A 92 1.80 -1.25 5.87
C ILE A 92 0.67 -1.82 6.72
N ASP A 93 1.01 -2.84 7.52
CA ASP A 93 0.11 -3.59 8.38
C ASP A 93 0.62 -3.49 9.83
N PRO A 94 0.06 -2.56 10.62
CA PRO A 94 0.52 -2.31 11.97
C PRO A 94 0.17 -3.44 12.96
N GLU A 95 -0.91 -4.19 12.72
CA GLU A 95 -1.27 -5.34 13.55
C GLU A 95 -0.25 -6.47 13.42
N ASN A 96 0.18 -6.77 12.20
CA ASN A 96 1.12 -7.85 11.94
C ASN A 96 2.59 -7.39 11.95
N ASN A 97 2.87 -6.10 12.12
CA ASN A 97 4.20 -5.49 12.00
C ASN A 97 4.90 -5.79 10.66
N ILE A 98 4.14 -5.76 9.57
CA ILE A 98 4.60 -6.06 8.21
C ILE A 98 4.46 -4.81 7.34
N PHE A 99 5.40 -4.60 6.43
CA PHE A 99 5.18 -3.74 5.27
C PHE A 99 5.68 -4.42 4.00
N VAL A 100 5.01 -4.16 2.89
CA VAL A 100 5.36 -4.71 1.58
C VAL A 100 5.53 -3.56 0.59
N ILE A 101 6.73 -3.49 0.01
CA ILE A 101 7.11 -2.49 -1.01
C ILE A 101 7.33 -3.22 -2.33
N LEU A 102 6.59 -2.83 -3.36
CA LEU A 102 6.78 -3.32 -4.72
C LEU A 102 7.11 -2.14 -5.62
N LEU A 103 8.34 -2.12 -6.15
CA LEU A 103 8.80 -1.10 -7.09
C LEU A 103 8.98 -1.71 -8.48
N THR A 104 8.08 -1.36 -9.40
CA THR A 104 8.13 -1.80 -10.80
C THR A 104 7.90 -0.64 -11.75
N ASN A 105 8.14 -0.91 -13.04
CA ASN A 105 7.74 -0.04 -14.13
C ASN A 105 6.86 -0.80 -15.12
N ALA A 106 5.63 -1.13 -14.69
CA ALA A 106 4.64 -1.87 -15.46
C ALA A 106 4.11 -1.13 -16.70
N VAL A 107 4.48 0.14 -16.86
CA VAL A 107 4.14 0.95 -18.05
C VAL A 107 5.29 1.01 -19.06
N HIS A 108 6.40 0.31 -18.80
CA HIS A 108 7.54 0.24 -19.70
C HIS A 108 7.57 -1.10 -20.46
N PRO A 109 7.81 -1.09 -21.78
CA PRO A 109 7.95 0.08 -22.65
C PRO A 109 6.62 0.71 -23.04
N TYR A 110 5.49 0.01 -22.84
CA TYR A 110 4.17 0.48 -23.22
C TYR A 110 3.19 0.52 -22.05
N ARG A 111 2.38 1.58 -21.98
CA ARG A 111 1.43 1.81 -20.88
C ARG A 111 0.37 0.71 -20.79
N GLU A 112 -0.02 0.15 -21.93
CA GLU A 112 -1.04 -0.89 -22.02
C GLU A 112 -0.66 -2.16 -21.27
N TRP A 113 0.64 -2.44 -21.09
CA TRP A 113 1.13 -3.66 -20.43
C TRP A 113 0.74 -3.74 -18.95
N LYS A 114 0.43 -2.59 -18.34
CA LYS A 114 -0.10 -2.53 -16.98
C LYS A 114 -1.51 -3.13 -16.89
N ASN A 115 -2.31 -3.10 -17.94
CA ASN A 115 -3.72 -3.48 -17.86
C ASN A 115 -3.99 -4.84 -18.53
N PRO A 116 -4.88 -5.70 -17.99
CA PRO A 116 -5.38 -5.74 -16.61
C PRO A 116 -4.49 -6.55 -15.65
N LYS A 117 -3.68 -7.47 -16.20
CA LYS A 117 -3.00 -8.54 -15.44
C LYS A 117 -2.08 -8.04 -14.33
N TYR A 118 -1.50 -6.84 -14.47
CA TYR A 118 -0.58 -6.31 -13.46
C TYR A 118 -1.27 -6.08 -12.11
N TYR A 119 -2.56 -5.73 -12.09
CA TYR A 119 -3.27 -5.54 -10.82
C TYR A 119 -3.44 -6.85 -10.07
N ASP A 120 -3.67 -7.94 -10.80
CA ASP A 120 -3.83 -9.29 -10.24
C ASP A 120 -2.48 -9.81 -9.74
N TRP A 121 -1.42 -9.62 -10.53
CA TRP A 121 -0.06 -9.96 -10.09
C TRP A 121 0.39 -9.17 -8.87
N ARG A 122 0.05 -7.88 -8.79
CA ARG A 122 0.37 -7.08 -7.60
C ARG A 122 -0.29 -7.67 -6.36
N GLN A 123 -1.59 -7.94 -6.42
CA GLN A 123 -2.30 -8.53 -5.29
C GLN A 123 -1.69 -9.89 -4.91
N ARG A 124 -1.38 -10.74 -5.89
CA ARG A 124 -0.73 -12.05 -5.65
C ARG A 124 0.64 -11.94 -5.00
N ILE A 125 1.48 -11.01 -5.46
CA ILE A 125 2.82 -10.78 -4.91
C ILE A 125 2.72 -10.34 -3.45
N HIS A 126 1.84 -9.40 -3.15
CA HIS A 126 1.64 -8.97 -1.76
C HIS A 126 1.16 -10.13 -0.88
N SER A 127 0.16 -10.89 -1.32
CA SER A 127 -0.28 -12.09 -0.59
C SER A 127 0.83 -13.13 -0.42
N ALA A 128 1.68 -13.33 -1.43
CA ALA A 128 2.80 -14.28 -1.38
C ALA A 128 3.80 -13.94 -0.27
N VAL A 129 3.99 -12.65 0.05
CA VAL A 129 4.85 -12.24 1.17
C VAL A 129 4.26 -12.73 2.49
N TYR A 130 2.96 -12.56 2.71
CA TYR A 130 2.28 -13.07 3.90
C TYR A 130 2.31 -14.60 3.97
N GLU A 131 2.03 -15.28 2.87
CA GLU A 131 2.14 -16.75 2.77
C GLU A 131 3.56 -17.23 3.15
N SER A 132 4.61 -16.51 2.70
CA SER A 132 6.00 -16.84 3.04
C SER A 132 6.32 -16.67 4.53
N LEU A 133 5.53 -15.88 5.25
CA LEU A 133 5.59 -15.68 6.69
C LEU A 133 4.66 -16.64 7.46
N GLY A 134 3.99 -17.56 6.76
CA GLY A 134 3.16 -18.61 7.35
C GLY A 134 1.67 -18.28 7.48
N PHE A 135 1.19 -17.18 6.89
CA PHE A 135 -0.23 -16.87 6.87
C PHE A 135 -0.97 -17.81 5.92
N THR A 136 -2.02 -18.47 6.43
CA THR A 136 -2.85 -19.39 5.64
C THR A 136 -4.29 -18.91 5.49
N GLU A 137 -4.80 -18.19 6.49
CA GLU A 137 -6.19 -17.72 6.53
C GLU A 137 -6.35 -16.29 5.98
N PRO A 138 -7.04 -16.09 4.86
CA PRO A 138 -7.33 -14.77 4.32
C PRO A 138 -8.16 -13.92 5.28
N ASN A 139 -8.02 -12.59 5.20
CA ASN A 139 -8.98 -11.68 5.83
C ASN A 139 -10.35 -11.84 5.13
N PRO A 140 -11.43 -12.20 5.85
CA PRO A 140 -12.74 -12.47 5.26
C PRO A 140 -13.40 -11.25 4.59
N LYS A 141 -12.90 -10.04 4.83
CA LYS A 141 -13.36 -8.80 4.16
C LYS A 141 -12.66 -8.55 2.82
N LEU A 142 -11.62 -9.32 2.52
CA LEU A 142 -10.81 -9.17 1.33
C LEU A 142 -11.10 -10.29 0.34
N ASN A 143 -11.11 -9.93 -0.94
CA ASN A 143 -11.38 -10.86 -2.02
C ASN A 143 -10.24 -10.85 -3.02
N TRP A 144 -9.95 -12.02 -3.57
CA TRP A 144 -9.09 -12.12 -4.74
C TRP A 144 -9.68 -11.35 -5.92
N ARG A 145 -8.80 -10.79 -6.75
CA ARG A 145 -9.17 -10.36 -8.09
C ARG A 145 -9.44 -11.58 -8.96
N LYS A 146 -10.30 -11.40 -9.97
CA LYS A 146 -10.91 -12.48 -10.78
C LYS A 146 -9.96 -13.61 -11.17
N ASP A 147 -8.74 -13.29 -11.63
CA ASP A 147 -7.78 -14.28 -12.12
C ASP A 147 -7.22 -15.22 -11.03
N TRP A 148 -7.47 -14.93 -9.75
CA TRP A 148 -7.03 -15.72 -8.60
C TRP A 148 -8.20 -16.25 -7.75
N ASN A 149 -9.45 -16.07 -8.20
CA ASN A 149 -10.58 -16.78 -7.61
C ASN A 149 -10.45 -18.26 -8.00
N VAL A 150 -9.96 -19.08 -7.08
CA VAL A 150 -10.08 -20.53 -7.16
C VAL A 150 -11.50 -20.92 -6.79
N GLU A 151 -12.40 -20.92 -7.78
CA GLU A 151 -13.60 -21.78 -7.78
C GLU A 151 -13.24 -23.17 -8.29
#